data_AF-A0A7W3JAN0-F1
#
_entry.id   AF-A0A7W3JAN0-F1
#
_cell.length_a   1.000
_cell.length_b   1.000
_cell.length_c   1.000
_cell.angle_alpha   90.00
_cell.angle_beta   90.00
_cell.angle_gamma   90.00
#
_symmetry.space_group_name_H-M   'P 1'
#
loop_
_entity.id
_entity.type
_entity.pdbx_description
1 polymer ?
#
loop_
_entity_poly.entity_id
_entity_poly.type
_entity_poly.pdbx_seq_one_letter_code
_entity_poly.pdbx_strand_id
1 'polypeptide(L)'
;MSAVRPRPRVPAPAGAARLSPRAPSRPTTVALLLASATAVLAVVALMLGDYPLTVPQVLTALTGTGGFESTIVLEWRLPRVTAAILFGAALAISGALFQTLTRNPLGSPDLIGFATGSYTGVIVVTVLLGTSVVTTTAGALLGGLATAVVVYLLAYRRGVQGFRLIVVGIGVTAMLHALNTWLLLRAQEEVAMGAAIWGTGSLSLTSWADVVPAVAVLLVTAPLVLWASRPLRQLELGDDAAAATACASSPPGSRSSASASCSPPWSPPPPAPSRSSPSPHPRSPGASGPAPASRSCPPRSPAPSCCSAPTCSRSTSRPSPYPSAS
;
A
#
# COMPACT_ATOMS: atom_id res chain seq x y z
N MET A 1 31.84 -41.83 -42.26
CA MET A 1 30.75 -41.00 -42.83
C MET A 1 29.57 -41.06 -41.87
N SER A 2 29.33 -39.99 -41.10
CA SER A 2 28.20 -39.92 -40.17
C SER A 2 27.24 -38.85 -40.65
N ALA A 3 26.03 -39.26 -41.02
CA ALA A 3 25.04 -38.42 -41.68
C ALA A 3 24.40 -37.45 -40.68
N VAL A 4 24.61 -36.15 -40.89
CA VAL A 4 23.91 -35.08 -40.14
C VAL A 4 22.47 -35.02 -40.64
N ARG A 5 21.50 -35.41 -39.79
CA ARG A 5 20.07 -35.22 -40.08
C ARG A 5 19.72 -33.72 -39.95
N PRO A 6 19.03 -33.10 -40.93
CA PRO A 6 18.55 -31.73 -40.79
C PRO A 6 17.41 -31.65 -39.76
N ARG A 7 17.46 -30.65 -38.88
CA ARG A 7 16.40 -30.35 -37.90
C ARG A 7 15.17 -29.78 -38.61
N PRO A 8 13.93 -30.17 -38.22
CA PRO A 8 12.72 -29.57 -38.78
C PRO A 8 12.62 -28.08 -38.40
N ARG A 9 12.34 -27.22 -39.38
CA ARG A 9 12.06 -25.80 -39.15
C ARG A 9 10.67 -25.67 -38.54
N VAL A 10 10.58 -25.19 -37.31
CA VAL A 10 9.31 -24.78 -36.69
C VAL A 10 8.86 -23.47 -37.36
N PRO A 11 7.66 -23.39 -37.95
CA PRO A 11 7.17 -22.13 -38.51
C PRO A 11 6.96 -21.11 -37.38
N ALA A 12 7.53 -19.91 -37.54
CA ALA A 12 7.33 -18.80 -36.62
C ALA A 12 5.84 -18.40 -36.61
N PRO A 13 5.22 -18.17 -35.43
CA PRO A 13 3.86 -17.68 -35.40
C PRO A 13 3.85 -16.25 -35.96
N ALA A 14 3.18 -16.07 -37.11
CA ALA A 14 2.85 -14.77 -37.65
C ALA A 14 1.91 -14.07 -36.66
N GLY A 15 2.48 -13.23 -35.80
CA GLY A 15 1.78 -12.46 -34.78
C GLY A 15 0.99 -11.31 -35.39
N ALA A 16 -0.13 -11.62 -36.06
CA ALA A 16 -1.19 -10.65 -36.24
C ALA A 16 -1.82 -10.40 -34.86
N ALA A 17 -1.34 -9.37 -34.17
CA ALA A 17 -1.93 -8.86 -32.94
C ALA A 17 -3.33 -8.32 -33.25
N ARG A 18 -4.31 -9.22 -33.31
CA ARG A 18 -5.72 -8.84 -33.29
C ARG A 18 -5.97 -8.21 -31.93
N LEU A 19 -6.18 -6.89 -31.93
CA LEU A 19 -6.73 -6.13 -30.81
C LEU A 19 -8.17 -6.62 -30.60
N SER A 20 -8.31 -7.76 -29.93
CA SER A 20 -9.61 -8.24 -29.49
C SER A 20 -10.05 -7.38 -28.31
N PRO A 21 -11.23 -6.74 -28.34
CA PRO A 21 -11.73 -5.96 -27.22
C PRO A 21 -12.01 -6.92 -26.06
N ARG A 22 -11.04 -7.06 -25.15
CA ARG A 22 -11.27 -7.74 -23.88
C ARG A 22 -12.36 -6.96 -23.15
N ALA A 23 -13.46 -7.63 -22.82
CA ALA A 23 -14.48 -7.07 -21.95
C ALA A 23 -13.81 -6.45 -20.71
N PRO A 24 -14.23 -5.25 -20.27
CA PRO A 24 -13.61 -4.60 -19.13
C PRO A 24 -13.70 -5.54 -17.93
N SER A 25 -12.56 -5.84 -17.33
CA SER A 25 -12.48 -6.55 -16.07
C SER A 25 -13.34 -5.83 -15.01
N ARG A 26 -13.92 -6.56 -14.05
CA ARG A 26 -14.68 -5.97 -12.92
C ARG A 26 -14.06 -4.69 -12.33
N PRO A 27 -12.73 -4.60 -12.08
CA PRO A 27 -12.12 -3.37 -11.55
C PRO A 27 -12.16 -2.18 -12.52
N THR A 28 -12.01 -2.39 -13.83
CA THR A 28 -12.13 -1.30 -14.82
C THR A 28 -13.53 -0.70 -14.87
N THR A 29 -14.57 -1.53 -14.75
CA THR A 29 -15.96 -1.05 -14.72
C THR A 29 -16.24 -0.23 -13.46
N VAL A 30 -15.77 -0.70 -12.29
CA VAL A 30 -15.92 0.04 -11.03
C VAL A 30 -15.15 1.36 -11.08
N ALA A 31 -13.93 1.37 -11.62
CA ALA A 31 -13.14 2.59 -11.77
C ALA A 31 -13.83 3.62 -12.68
N LEU A 32 -14.42 3.18 -13.81
CA LEU A 32 -15.17 4.06 -14.71
C LEU A 32 -16.43 4.62 -14.04
N LEU A 33 -17.16 3.80 -13.27
CA LEU A 33 -18.33 4.25 -12.51
C LEU A 33 -17.97 5.27 -11.42
N LEU A 34 -16.86 5.06 -10.70
CA LEU A 34 -16.38 6.02 -9.70
C LEU A 34 -15.89 7.32 -10.36
N ALA A 35 -15.21 7.22 -11.51
CA ALA A 35 -14.78 8.39 -12.26
C ALA A 35 -15.97 9.20 -12.80
N SER A 36 -17.00 8.54 -13.32
CA SER A 36 -18.21 9.22 -13.79
C SER A 36 -18.99 9.85 -12.63
N ALA A 37 -19.15 9.15 -11.50
CA ALA A 37 -19.76 9.71 -10.30
C ALA A 37 -18.98 10.94 -9.78
N THR A 38 -17.65 10.89 -9.79
CA THR A 38 -16.80 12.02 -9.40
C THR A 38 -16.99 13.21 -10.34
N ALA A 39 -17.07 12.98 -11.65
CA ALA A 39 -17.32 14.04 -12.63
C ALA A 39 -18.69 14.69 -12.45
N VAL A 40 -19.74 13.88 -12.19
CA VAL A 40 -21.09 14.40 -11.89
C VAL A 40 -21.08 15.24 -10.61
N LEU A 41 -20.46 14.73 -9.54
CA LEU A 41 -20.35 15.47 -8.27
C LEU A 41 -19.54 16.76 -8.42
N ALA A 42 -18.50 16.77 -9.26
CA ALA A 42 -17.74 17.98 -9.56
C ALA A 42 -18.60 19.04 -10.24
N VAL A 43 -19.42 18.66 -11.23
CA VAL A 43 -20.37 19.58 -11.88
C VAL A 43 -21.39 20.10 -10.86
N VAL A 44 -21.98 19.21 -10.05
CA VAL A 44 -22.93 19.60 -9.00
C VAL A 44 -22.28 20.57 -8.00
N ALA A 45 -21.05 20.31 -7.58
CA ALA A 45 -20.30 21.19 -6.67
C ALA A 45 -20.01 22.58 -7.28
N LEU A 46 -19.86 22.69 -8.60
CA LEU A 46 -19.73 23.99 -9.27
C LEU A 46 -21.05 24.76 -9.32
N MET A 47 -22.20 24.06 -9.29
CA MET A 47 -23.53 24.68 -9.32
C MET A 47 -23.99 25.12 -7.92
N LEU A 48 -23.68 24.33 -6.89
CA LEU A 48 -24.03 24.62 -5.51
C LEU A 48 -23.14 25.71 -4.89
N GLY A 49 -23.76 26.65 -4.19
CA GLY A 49 -23.11 27.71 -3.42
C GLY A 49 -24.08 28.84 -3.11
N ASP A 50 -23.62 29.86 -2.37
CA ASP A 50 -24.46 31.00 -1.95
C ASP A 50 -25.08 31.76 -3.13
N TYR A 51 -24.45 31.66 -4.31
CA TYR A 51 -24.98 32.12 -5.58
C TYR A 51 -25.32 30.91 -6.47
N PRO A 52 -26.58 30.44 -6.52
CA PRO A 52 -26.93 29.27 -7.33
C PRO A 52 -26.79 29.60 -8.82
N LEU A 53 -26.03 28.77 -9.54
CA LEU A 53 -25.81 28.93 -10.98
C LEU A 53 -26.53 27.83 -11.75
N THR A 54 -27.17 28.19 -12.86
CA THR A 54 -27.76 27.22 -13.78
C THR A 54 -26.69 26.57 -14.68
N VAL A 55 -26.97 25.40 -15.24
CA VAL A 55 -26.03 24.67 -16.14
C VAL A 55 -25.47 25.55 -17.26
N PRO A 56 -26.30 26.32 -18.02
CA PRO A 56 -25.77 27.17 -19.08
C PRO A 56 -24.87 28.29 -18.55
N GLN A 57 -25.17 28.87 -17.38
CA GLN A 57 -24.32 29.89 -16.75
C GLN A 57 -22.95 29.34 -16.35
N VAL A 58 -22.88 28.10 -15.86
CA VAL A 58 -21.61 27.44 -15.55
C VAL A 58 -20.78 27.21 -16.83
N LEU A 59 -21.42 26.82 -17.94
CA LEU A 59 -20.74 26.63 -19.23
C LEU A 59 -20.21 27.96 -19.81
N THR A 60 -20.98 29.05 -19.72
CA THR A 60 -20.53 30.39 -20.15
C THR A 60 -19.45 30.95 -19.22
N ALA A 61 -19.56 30.69 -17.92
CA ALA A 61 -18.53 31.04 -16.95
C ALA A 61 -17.21 30.29 -17.21
N LEU A 62 -17.26 29.00 -17.54
CA LEU A 62 -16.10 28.16 -17.87
C LEU A 62 -15.39 28.61 -19.16
N THR A 63 -16.12 29.18 -20.11
CA THR A 63 -15.56 29.71 -21.36
C THR A 63 -15.02 31.14 -21.20
N GLY A 64 -15.08 31.72 -20.00
CA GLY A 64 -14.57 33.07 -19.71
C GLY A 64 -15.42 34.20 -20.30
N THR A 65 -16.62 33.90 -20.79
CA THR A 65 -17.53 34.87 -21.42
C THR A 65 -18.56 35.44 -20.46
N GLY A 66 -18.66 34.89 -19.24
CA GLY A 66 -19.49 35.43 -18.16
C GLY A 66 -18.82 36.62 -17.45
N GLY A 67 -19.63 37.57 -16.95
CA GLY A 67 -19.17 38.66 -16.08
C GLY A 67 -18.79 38.17 -14.69
N PHE A 68 -19.43 38.67 -13.63
CA PHE A 68 -19.14 38.29 -12.24
C PHE A 68 -19.26 36.77 -11.96
N GLU A 69 -20.13 36.07 -12.71
CA GLU A 69 -20.31 34.61 -12.62
C GLU A 69 -19.04 33.82 -13.01
N SER A 70 -18.25 34.33 -13.97
CA SER A 70 -16.98 33.67 -14.35
C SER A 70 -15.98 33.71 -13.21
N THR A 71 -15.90 34.84 -12.50
CA THR A 71 -14.98 34.99 -11.35
C THR A 71 -15.33 34.05 -10.21
N ILE A 72 -16.61 33.91 -9.88
CA ILE A 72 -17.05 32.98 -8.83
C ILE A 72 -16.66 31.55 -9.21
N VAL A 73 -16.94 31.15 -10.46
CA VAL A 73 -16.70 29.78 -10.90
C VAL A 73 -15.20 29.50 -11.00
N LEU A 74 -14.43 30.32 -11.71
CA LEU A 74 -13.03 30.06 -12.05
C LEU A 74 -12.06 30.33 -10.89
N GLU A 75 -12.28 31.36 -10.09
CA GLU A 75 -11.35 31.75 -9.03
C GLU A 75 -11.73 31.20 -7.66
N TRP A 76 -13.01 30.92 -7.36
CA TRP A 76 -13.43 30.47 -6.03
C TRP A 76 -13.87 29.00 -6.01
N ARG A 77 -14.65 28.55 -7.00
CA ARG A 77 -15.20 27.18 -7.00
C ARG A 77 -14.26 26.18 -7.65
N LEU A 78 -13.66 26.52 -8.79
CA LEU A 78 -12.81 25.61 -9.55
C LEU A 78 -11.57 25.16 -8.78
N PRO A 79 -10.83 26.03 -8.05
CA PRO A 79 -9.71 25.60 -7.20
C PRO A 79 -10.15 24.64 -6.11
N ARG A 80 -11.31 24.90 -5.49
CA ARG A 80 -11.85 24.05 -4.42
C ARG A 80 -12.23 22.66 -4.93
N VAL A 81 -12.93 22.59 -6.07
CA VAL A 81 -13.35 21.31 -6.67
C VAL A 81 -12.13 20.52 -7.17
N THR A 82 -11.18 21.20 -7.83
CA THR A 82 -9.94 20.55 -8.28
C THR A 82 -9.10 20.04 -7.11
N ALA A 83 -8.95 20.83 -6.03
CA ALA A 83 -8.29 20.39 -4.81
C ALA A 83 -8.97 19.16 -4.19
N ALA A 84 -10.30 19.14 -4.10
CA ALA A 84 -11.04 18.00 -3.57
C ALA A 84 -10.75 16.70 -4.35
N ILE A 85 -10.75 16.78 -5.69
CA ILE A 85 -10.43 15.64 -6.56
C ILE A 85 -8.98 15.21 -6.38
N LEU A 86 -8.03 16.16 -6.36
CA LEU A 86 -6.60 15.88 -6.23
C LEU A 86 -6.25 15.24 -4.88
N PHE A 87 -6.71 15.84 -3.77
CA PHE A 87 -6.47 15.31 -2.44
C PHE A 87 -7.21 13.98 -2.22
N GLY A 88 -8.43 13.84 -2.74
CA GLY A 88 -9.14 12.57 -2.75
C GLY A 88 -8.39 11.47 -3.51
N ALA A 89 -7.83 11.78 -4.67
CA ALA A 89 -7.00 10.85 -5.43
C ALA A 89 -5.70 10.48 -4.69
N ALA A 90 -5.03 11.47 -4.09
CA ALA A 90 -3.82 11.24 -3.29
C ALA A 90 -4.11 10.33 -2.08
N LEU A 91 -5.22 10.55 -1.37
CA LEU A 91 -5.67 9.71 -0.26
C LEU A 91 -6.01 8.29 -0.74
N ALA A 92 -6.68 8.15 -1.88
CA ALA A 92 -6.99 6.84 -2.46
C ALA A 92 -5.72 6.05 -2.83
N ILE A 93 -4.72 6.71 -3.43
CA ILE A 93 -3.42 6.11 -3.77
C ILE A 93 -2.67 5.69 -2.50
N SER A 94 -2.63 6.56 -1.49
CA SER A 94 -1.99 6.26 -0.21
C SER A 94 -2.67 5.11 0.53
N GLY A 95 -4.00 5.07 0.53
CA GLY A 95 -4.83 3.98 1.04
C GLY A 95 -4.51 2.64 0.37
N ALA A 96 -4.52 2.60 -0.95
CA ALA A 96 -4.18 1.40 -1.71
C ALA A 96 -2.75 0.91 -1.43
N LEU A 97 -1.78 1.83 -1.38
CA LEU A 97 -0.39 1.50 -1.06
C LEU A 97 -0.27 0.91 0.35
N PHE A 98 -0.94 1.52 1.33
CA PHE A 98 -0.89 1.05 2.71
C PHE A 98 -1.58 -0.31 2.87
N GLN A 99 -2.70 -0.54 2.19
CA GLN A 99 -3.39 -1.84 2.18
C GLN A 99 -2.50 -2.95 1.59
N THR A 100 -1.79 -2.68 0.49
CA THR A 100 -0.82 -3.64 -0.09
C THR A 100 0.37 -3.87 0.83
N LEU A 101 0.96 -2.82 1.42
CA LEU A 101 2.11 -2.94 2.33
C LEU A 101 1.78 -3.70 3.61
N THR A 102 0.59 -3.46 4.17
CA THR A 102 0.15 -4.13 5.41
C THR A 102 -0.50 -5.48 5.16
N ARG A 103 -0.85 -5.79 3.89
CA ARG A 103 -1.71 -6.92 3.50
C ARG A 103 -2.99 -6.96 4.34
N ASN A 104 -3.53 -5.77 4.66
CA ASN A 104 -4.72 -5.60 5.47
C ASN A 104 -5.69 -4.66 4.75
N PRO A 105 -6.85 -5.16 4.27
CA PRO A 105 -7.84 -4.33 3.59
C PRO A 105 -8.48 -3.27 4.50
N LEU A 106 -8.34 -3.40 5.83
CA LEU A 106 -8.78 -2.41 6.81
C LEU A 106 -7.70 -1.38 7.14
N GLY A 107 -6.51 -1.49 6.56
CA GLY A 107 -5.44 -0.52 6.78
C GLY A 107 -5.75 0.82 6.10
N SER A 108 -5.59 1.92 6.83
CA SER A 108 -5.56 3.27 6.27
C SER A 108 -4.28 4.01 6.70
N PRO A 109 -3.73 4.90 5.85
CA PRO A 109 -2.49 5.62 6.13
C PRO A 109 -2.60 6.56 7.35
N ASP A 110 -3.82 6.95 7.71
CA ASP A 110 -4.09 7.81 8.86
C ASP A 110 -3.76 7.13 10.20
N LEU A 111 -3.87 5.79 10.26
CA LEU A 111 -3.57 5.00 11.47
C LEU A 111 -2.10 5.05 11.91
N ILE A 112 -1.19 5.50 11.04
CA ILE A 112 0.24 5.60 11.36
C ILE A 112 0.55 6.91 12.12
N GLY A 113 -0.31 7.92 11.99
CA GLY A 113 -0.16 9.19 12.70
C GLY A 113 0.61 10.28 11.96
N PHE A 114 0.86 10.13 10.65
CA PHE A 114 1.50 11.20 9.86
C PHE A 114 0.67 12.49 9.89
N ALA A 115 -0.65 12.40 9.75
CA ALA A 115 -1.55 13.54 9.79
C ALA A 115 -1.54 14.21 11.18
N THR A 116 -1.66 13.41 12.25
CA THR A 116 -1.61 13.89 13.63
C THR A 116 -0.26 14.54 13.96
N GLY A 117 0.84 13.98 13.44
CA GLY A 117 2.19 14.54 13.56
C GLY A 117 2.37 15.85 12.81
N SER A 118 1.85 15.95 11.59
CA SER A 118 1.81 17.21 10.85
C SER A 118 1.06 18.28 11.61
N TYR A 119 -0.08 17.93 12.21
CA TYR A 119 -0.85 18.85 13.04
C TYR A 119 -0.08 19.31 14.29
N THR A 120 0.61 18.40 14.98
CA THR A 120 1.53 18.76 16.09
C THR A 120 2.59 19.76 15.62
N GLY A 121 3.20 19.52 14.46
CA GLY A 121 4.20 20.42 13.89
C GLY A 121 3.65 21.81 13.58
N VAL A 122 2.41 21.91 13.09
CA VAL A 122 1.72 23.19 12.88
C VAL A 122 1.51 23.92 14.20
N ILE A 123 1.00 23.27 15.23
CA ILE A 123 0.79 23.90 16.54
C ILE A 123 2.11 24.44 17.09
N VAL A 124 3.16 23.61 17.08
CA VAL A 124 4.48 23.99 17.60
C VAL A 124 5.08 25.18 16.85
N VAL A 125 5.07 25.15 15.51
CA VAL A 125 5.63 26.25 14.72
C VAL A 125 4.78 27.52 14.85
N THR A 126 3.46 27.40 14.92
CA THR A 126 2.58 28.57 15.09
C THR A 126 2.82 29.25 16.43
N VAL A 127 3.04 28.49 17.50
CA VAL A 127 3.36 29.03 18.84
C VAL A 127 4.74 29.68 18.88
N LEU A 128 5.74 29.12 18.18
CA LEU A 128 7.14 29.56 18.28
C LEU A 128 7.54 30.65 17.26
N LEU A 129 7.08 30.53 16.02
CA LEU A 129 7.47 31.39 14.88
C LEU A 129 6.30 32.24 14.34
N GLY A 130 5.09 32.03 14.85
CA GLY A 130 3.89 32.74 14.41
C GLY A 130 3.20 32.13 13.18
N THR A 131 2.14 32.81 12.75
CA THR A 131 1.20 32.38 11.70
C THR A 131 1.65 32.90 10.31
N SER A 132 2.44 32.10 9.59
CA SER A 132 2.75 32.33 8.18
C SER A 132 2.49 31.07 7.36
N VAL A 133 2.08 31.21 6.10
CA VAL A 133 1.86 30.07 5.20
C VAL A 133 3.12 29.21 5.12
N VAL A 134 4.29 29.85 4.97
CA VAL A 134 5.57 29.13 4.84
C VAL A 134 5.93 28.39 6.12
N THR A 135 5.76 29.03 7.29
CA THR A 135 6.11 28.42 8.58
C THR A 135 5.16 27.27 8.89
N THR A 136 3.86 27.45 8.68
CA THR A 136 2.84 26.41 8.88
C THR A 136 3.05 25.22 7.96
N THR A 137 3.31 25.44 6.67
CA THR A 137 3.58 24.34 5.72
C THR A 137 4.88 23.60 6.08
N ALA A 138 5.94 24.32 6.45
CA ALA A 138 7.18 23.69 6.90
C ALA A 138 6.98 22.89 8.20
N GLY A 139 6.24 23.44 9.16
CA GLY A 139 5.87 22.77 10.41
C GLY A 139 5.08 21.50 10.16
N ALA A 140 4.09 21.54 9.26
CA ALA A 140 3.32 20.36 8.87
C ALA A 140 4.21 19.27 8.26
N LEU A 141 5.06 19.64 7.28
CA LEU A 141 5.94 18.67 6.61
C LEU A 141 6.95 18.06 7.57
N LEU A 142 7.60 18.87 8.41
CA LEU A 142 8.59 18.41 9.37
C LEU A 142 7.95 17.58 10.49
N GLY A 143 6.79 17.98 10.99
CA GLY A 143 6.04 17.23 12.01
C GLY A 143 5.60 15.85 11.51
N GLY A 144 5.02 15.79 10.32
CA GLY A 144 4.62 14.52 9.70
C GLY A 144 5.81 13.61 9.41
N LEU A 145 6.91 14.16 8.87
CA LEU A 145 8.12 13.41 8.58
C LEU A 145 8.82 12.91 9.85
N ALA A 146 8.90 13.75 10.89
CA ALA A 146 9.47 13.35 12.18
C ALA A 146 8.67 12.21 12.80
N THR A 147 7.33 12.30 12.80
CA THR A 147 6.47 11.21 13.26
C THR A 147 6.67 9.95 12.41
N ALA A 148 6.83 10.09 11.09
CA ALA A 148 7.08 8.95 10.23
C ALA A 148 8.37 8.20 10.58
N VAL A 149 9.44 8.95 10.81
CA VAL A 149 10.73 8.40 11.23
C VAL A 149 10.62 7.73 12.60
N VAL A 150 9.96 8.37 13.56
CA VAL A 150 9.74 7.81 14.90
C VAL A 150 8.98 6.48 14.81
N VAL A 151 7.83 6.45 14.13
CA VAL A 151 7.03 5.24 13.98
C VAL A 151 7.81 4.14 13.27
N TYR A 152 8.56 4.48 12.22
CA TYR A 152 9.40 3.52 11.51
C TYR A 152 10.47 2.91 12.43
N LEU A 153 11.20 3.74 13.19
CA LEU A 153 12.24 3.29 14.12
C LEU A 153 11.68 2.39 15.23
N LEU A 154 10.53 2.74 15.80
CA LEU A 154 9.86 1.92 16.81
C LEU A 154 9.33 0.61 16.22
N ALA A 155 8.82 0.65 14.98
CA ALA A 155 8.31 -0.52 14.29
C ALA A 155 9.43 -1.42 13.76
N TYR A 156 10.68 -0.97 13.66
CA TYR A 156 11.79 -1.73 13.08
C TYR A 156 12.47 -2.64 14.12
N ARG A 157 12.23 -3.96 14.02
CA ARG A 157 12.97 -5.01 14.71
C ARG A 157 13.10 -6.24 13.80
N ARG A 158 14.29 -6.42 13.21
CA ARG A 158 14.66 -7.53 12.30
C ARG A 158 13.72 -7.66 11.08
N GLY A 159 13.29 -6.52 10.52
CA GLY A 159 12.31 -6.43 9.44
C GLY A 159 11.02 -5.72 9.86
N VAL A 160 10.25 -5.23 8.89
CA VAL A 160 8.97 -4.53 9.13
C VAL A 160 7.83 -5.53 8.98
N GLN A 161 7.16 -5.87 10.09
CA GLN A 161 5.93 -6.64 10.06
C GLN A 161 4.75 -5.67 10.00
N GLY A 162 3.88 -5.81 8.99
CA GLY A 162 2.74 -4.91 8.77
C GLY A 162 1.84 -4.74 10.00
N PHE A 163 1.58 -5.83 10.74
CA PHE A 163 0.80 -5.79 11.98
C PHE A 163 1.45 -4.93 13.08
N ARG A 164 2.77 -5.05 13.27
CA ARG A 164 3.50 -4.26 14.29
C ARG A 164 3.51 -2.78 13.96
N LEU A 165 3.65 -2.43 12.68
CA LEU A 165 3.57 -1.05 12.21
C LEU A 165 2.22 -0.42 12.57
N ILE A 166 1.12 -1.17 12.43
CA ILE A 166 -0.23 -0.70 12.79
C ILE A 166 -0.34 -0.45 14.30
N VAL A 167 0.07 -1.41 15.14
CA VAL A 167 -0.04 -1.27 16.61
C VAL A 167 0.80 -0.09 17.13
N VAL A 168 2.03 0.05 16.64
CA VAL A 168 2.90 1.19 16.99
C VAL A 168 2.30 2.50 16.50
N GLY A 169 1.79 2.54 15.26
CA GLY A 169 1.15 3.72 14.68
C GLY A 169 -0.03 4.21 15.52
N ILE A 170 -0.94 3.31 15.90
CA ILE A 170 -2.10 3.66 16.75
C ILE A 170 -1.64 4.20 18.11
N GLY A 171 -0.64 3.58 18.73
CA GLY A 171 -0.08 4.05 20.01
C GLY A 171 0.52 5.45 19.92
N VAL A 172 1.35 5.70 18.89
CA VAL A 172 1.95 7.03 18.66
C VAL A 172 0.90 8.07 18.32
N THR A 173 -0.10 7.70 17.51
CA THR A 173 -1.22 8.59 17.15
C THR A 173 -2.00 9.02 18.39
N ALA A 174 -2.31 8.09 19.30
CA ALA A 174 -2.97 8.42 20.56
C ALA A 174 -2.12 9.35 21.45
N MET A 175 -0.81 9.11 21.53
CA MET A 175 0.12 10.00 22.25
C MET A 175 0.16 11.40 21.64
N LEU A 176 0.21 11.51 20.31
CA LEU A 176 0.20 12.80 19.61
C LEU A 176 -1.13 13.54 19.77
N HIS A 177 -2.26 12.83 19.81
CA HIS A 177 -3.55 13.46 20.13
C HIS A 177 -3.56 14.03 21.55
N ALA A 178 -3.07 13.28 22.54
CA ALA A 178 -2.96 13.78 23.91
C ALA A 178 -2.03 15.02 23.99
N LEU A 179 -0.91 14.99 23.26
CA LEU A 179 0.00 16.13 23.14
C LEU A 179 -0.67 17.34 22.49
N ASN A 180 -1.39 17.15 21.39
CA ASN A 180 -2.09 18.24 20.68
C ASN A 180 -3.14 18.88 21.59
N THR A 181 -3.93 18.08 22.31
CA THR A 181 -4.89 18.60 23.30
C THR A 181 -4.19 19.38 24.39
N TRP A 182 -3.08 18.87 24.94
CA TRP A 182 -2.32 19.59 25.97
C TRP A 182 -1.72 20.90 25.45
N LEU A 183 -1.20 20.92 24.22
CA LEU A 183 -0.69 22.14 23.58
C LEU A 183 -1.79 23.18 23.36
N LEU A 184 -2.97 22.75 22.89
CA LEU A 184 -4.13 23.63 22.70
C LEU A 184 -4.60 24.27 24.02
N LEU A 185 -4.59 23.51 25.12
CA LEU A 185 -4.94 24.02 26.44
C LEU A 185 -3.92 25.02 27.00
N ARG A 186 -2.70 25.02 26.47
CA ARG A 186 -1.61 25.94 26.87
C ARG A 186 -1.44 27.11 25.92
N ALA A 187 -2.01 27.05 24.73
CA ALA A 187 -1.88 28.09 23.70
C ALA A 187 -2.76 29.29 24.00
N GLN A 188 -2.41 30.44 23.42
CA GLN A 188 -3.27 31.64 23.40
C GLN A 188 -4.55 31.35 22.61
N GLU A 189 -5.63 32.06 22.95
CA GLU A 189 -6.97 31.81 22.40
C GLU A 189 -7.00 31.89 20.86
N GLU A 190 -6.32 32.89 20.27
CA GLU A 190 -6.25 33.05 18.82
C GLU A 190 -5.52 31.89 18.14
N VAL A 191 -4.43 31.41 18.74
CA VAL A 191 -3.65 30.28 18.21
C VAL A 191 -4.43 28.98 18.36
N ALA A 192 -5.13 28.80 19.48
CA ALA A 192 -5.95 27.62 19.74
C ALA A 192 -7.11 27.52 18.74
N MET A 193 -7.78 28.64 18.43
CA MET A 193 -8.83 28.67 17.41
C MET A 193 -8.28 28.34 16.01
N GLY A 194 -7.17 28.98 15.62
CA GLY A 194 -6.55 28.72 14.32
C GLY A 194 -6.11 27.26 14.15
N ALA A 195 -5.50 26.69 15.19
CA ALA A 195 -5.13 25.29 15.22
C ALA A 195 -6.35 24.37 15.15
N ALA A 196 -7.43 24.65 15.90
CA ALA A 196 -8.65 23.86 15.84
C ALA A 196 -9.25 23.78 14.43
N ILE A 197 -9.28 24.91 13.70
CA ILE A 197 -9.74 24.96 12.30
C ILE A 197 -8.82 24.11 11.40
N TRP A 198 -7.51 24.16 11.64
CA TRP A 198 -6.55 23.35 10.88
C TRP A 198 -6.72 21.85 11.15
N GLY A 199 -7.01 21.49 12.40
CA GLY A 199 -7.23 20.10 12.83
C GLY A 199 -8.47 19.45 12.22
N THR A 200 -9.52 20.22 11.93
CA THR A 200 -10.72 19.70 11.22
C THR A 200 -10.51 19.56 9.72
N GLY A 201 -9.55 20.29 9.16
CA GLY A 201 -9.35 20.42 7.72
C GLY A 201 -10.44 21.27 7.05
N SER A 202 -10.07 22.05 6.02
CA SER A 202 -11.03 22.81 5.22
C SER A 202 -10.51 23.08 3.82
N LEU A 203 -11.41 23.07 2.84
CA LEU A 203 -11.15 23.52 1.47
C LEU A 203 -11.71 24.94 1.22
N SER A 204 -12.18 25.61 2.29
CA SER A 204 -12.87 26.89 2.16
C SER A 204 -11.96 28.01 1.63
N LEU A 205 -10.67 27.97 1.98
CA LEU A 205 -9.70 29.01 1.65
C LEU A 205 -8.75 28.61 0.50
N THR A 206 -9.08 27.55 -0.25
CA THR A 206 -8.19 27.02 -1.29
C THR A 206 -8.18 27.90 -2.53
N SER A 207 -6.97 28.29 -2.96
CA SER A 207 -6.73 29.10 -4.15
C SER A 207 -5.91 28.33 -5.20
N TRP A 208 -5.78 28.88 -6.42
CA TRP A 208 -4.89 28.33 -7.44
C TRP A 208 -3.42 28.24 -7.00
N ALA A 209 -2.99 29.13 -6.09
CA ALA A 209 -1.64 29.11 -5.54
C ALA A 209 -1.36 27.85 -4.70
N ASP A 210 -2.39 27.24 -4.12
CA ASP A 210 -2.29 26.00 -3.33
C ASP A 210 -2.45 24.75 -4.21
N VAL A 211 -3.30 24.85 -5.24
CA VAL A 211 -3.60 23.74 -6.16
C VAL A 211 -2.43 23.42 -7.09
N VAL A 212 -1.78 24.44 -7.67
CA VAL A 212 -0.69 24.23 -8.63
C VAL A 212 0.47 23.40 -8.05
N PRO A 213 0.99 23.70 -6.84
CA PRO A 213 1.98 22.85 -6.18
C PRO A 213 1.48 21.43 -5.92
N ALA A 214 0.22 21.28 -5.48
CA ALA A 214 -0.37 19.97 -5.21
C ALA A 214 -0.46 19.10 -6.49
N VAL A 215 -0.86 19.70 -7.63
CA VAL A 215 -0.85 19.03 -8.94
C VAL A 215 0.57 18.59 -9.30
N ALA A 216 1.56 19.46 -9.14
CA ALA A 216 2.95 19.13 -9.46
C ALA A 216 3.46 17.95 -8.63
N VAL A 217 3.19 17.94 -7.31
CA VAL A 217 3.53 16.82 -6.42
C VAL A 217 2.83 15.54 -6.85
N LEU A 218 1.53 15.60 -7.19
CA LEU A 218 0.78 14.43 -7.62
C LEU A 218 1.28 13.88 -8.96
N LEU A 219 1.61 14.75 -9.91
CA LEU A 219 2.17 14.38 -11.21
C LEU A 219 3.54 13.68 -11.09
N VAL A 220 4.32 13.99 -10.05
CA VAL A 220 5.59 13.32 -9.77
C VAL A 220 5.37 12.01 -9.00
N THR A 221 4.51 12.03 -7.98
CA THR A 221 4.33 10.87 -7.08
C THR A 221 3.48 9.76 -7.69
N ALA A 222 2.43 10.08 -8.44
CA ALA A 222 1.57 9.08 -9.07
C ALA A 222 2.31 8.13 -10.03
N PRO A 223 3.14 8.59 -10.99
CA PRO A 223 3.89 7.68 -11.85
C PRO A 223 4.94 6.88 -11.07
N LEU A 224 5.51 7.46 -10.01
CA LEU A 224 6.48 6.77 -9.15
C LEU A 224 5.82 5.61 -8.39
N VAL A 225 4.60 5.81 -7.89
CA VAL A 225 3.78 4.75 -7.29
C VAL A 225 3.37 3.71 -8.33
N LEU A 226 2.95 4.12 -9.53
CA LEU A 226 2.61 3.18 -10.62
C LEU A 226 3.82 2.33 -11.03
N TRP A 227 5.02 2.92 -11.04
CA TRP A 227 6.27 2.20 -11.30
C TRP A 227 6.58 1.20 -10.18
N ALA A 228 6.43 1.61 -8.91
CA ALA A 228 6.58 0.75 -7.74
C ALA A 228 5.47 -0.33 -7.61
N SER A 229 4.33 -0.17 -8.26
CA SER A 229 3.21 -1.13 -8.18
C SER A 229 3.54 -2.50 -8.78
N ARG A 230 4.49 -2.57 -9.73
CA ARG A 230 4.93 -3.83 -10.35
C ARG A 230 5.68 -4.73 -9.35
N PRO A 231 6.73 -4.26 -8.65
CA PRO A 231 7.39 -5.07 -7.62
C PRO A 231 6.50 -5.32 -6.39
N LEU A 232 5.59 -4.41 -6.03
CA LEU A 232 4.62 -4.65 -4.95
C LEU A 232 3.70 -5.84 -5.23
N ARG A 233 3.26 -6.02 -6.48
CA ARG A 233 2.46 -7.18 -6.91
C ARG A 233 3.23 -8.50 -6.84
N GLN A 234 4.56 -8.45 -6.93
CA GLN A 234 5.43 -9.62 -6.74
C GLN A 234 5.59 -9.96 -5.25
N LEU A 235 5.59 -8.97 -4.36
CA LEU A 235 5.58 -9.18 -2.91
C LEU A 235 4.26 -9.78 -2.40
N GLU A 236 3.13 -9.56 -3.09
CA GLU A 236 1.84 -10.18 -2.76
C GLU A 236 1.79 -11.70 -3.06
N LEU A 237 2.62 -12.20 -3.97
CA LEU A 237 2.74 -13.63 -4.30
C LEU A 237 3.51 -14.44 -3.24
N GLY A 238 4.09 -13.78 -2.24
CA GLY A 238 4.96 -14.39 -1.22
C GLY A 238 6.43 -14.39 -1.64
N ASP A 239 7.33 -14.21 -0.67
CA ASP A 239 8.78 -14.12 -0.90
C ASP A 239 9.32 -15.37 -1.63
N ASP A 240 8.69 -16.53 -1.41
CA ASP A 240 9.03 -17.79 -2.07
C ASP A 240 8.68 -17.82 -3.57
N ALA A 241 7.60 -17.16 -4.00
CA ALA A 241 7.19 -17.10 -5.41
C ALA A 241 7.95 -16.01 -6.20
N ALA A 242 8.33 -14.91 -5.53
CA ALA A 242 9.21 -13.89 -6.10
C ALA A 242 10.63 -14.43 -6.33
N ALA A 243 11.15 -15.24 -5.39
CA ALA A 243 12.42 -15.94 -5.57
C ALA A 243 12.38 -16.97 -6.71
N ALA A 244 11.26 -17.72 -6.84
CA ALA A 244 11.09 -18.70 -7.91
C ALA A 244 11.05 -18.08 -9.32
N THR A 245 10.43 -16.90 -9.48
CA THR A 245 10.39 -16.20 -10.77
C THR A 245 11.71 -15.49 -11.11
N ALA A 246 12.44 -15.00 -10.12
CA ALA A 246 13.79 -14.47 -10.32
C ALA A 246 14.78 -15.56 -10.77
N CYS A 247 14.77 -16.73 -10.12
CA CYS A 247 15.67 -17.85 -10.44
C CYS A 247 15.30 -18.52 -11.80
N ALA A 248 14.06 -18.34 -12.32
CA ALA A 248 13.61 -18.83 -13.63
C ALA A 248 14.08 -17.99 -14.85
N SER A 249 14.58 -16.77 -14.63
CA SER A 249 15.12 -15.90 -15.68
C SER A 249 16.59 -16.18 -16.04
N SER A 250 17.24 -17.10 -15.33
CA SER A 250 18.65 -17.45 -15.53
C SER A 250 18.81 -18.49 -16.65
N PRO A 251 19.77 -18.32 -17.60
CA PRO A 251 19.97 -19.25 -18.72
C PRO A 251 20.29 -20.67 -18.22
N PRO A 252 19.84 -21.72 -18.92
CA PRO A 252 20.08 -23.10 -18.52
C PRO A 252 21.53 -23.51 -18.85
N GLY A 253 22.50 -23.06 -18.04
CA GLY A 253 23.92 -23.31 -18.29
C GLY A 253 24.84 -23.46 -17.08
N SER A 254 24.49 -22.94 -15.90
CA SER A 254 25.39 -22.92 -14.74
C SER A 254 24.80 -23.63 -13.52
N ARG A 255 24.63 -24.95 -13.60
CA ARG A 255 24.01 -25.74 -12.54
C ARG A 255 24.89 -26.10 -11.33
N SER A 256 26.16 -25.66 -11.27
CA SER A 256 27.06 -26.08 -10.17
C SER A 256 27.47 -24.99 -9.18
N SER A 257 27.09 -23.72 -9.36
CA SER A 257 27.41 -22.63 -8.41
C SER A 257 26.20 -21.83 -7.91
N ALA A 258 24.99 -22.15 -8.36
CA ALA A 258 23.81 -21.32 -8.16
C ALA A 258 23.16 -21.41 -6.76
N SER A 259 23.58 -22.34 -5.89
CA SER A 259 23.01 -22.46 -4.54
C SER A 259 23.44 -21.32 -3.61
N ALA A 260 24.51 -20.58 -3.92
CA ALA A 260 24.97 -19.45 -3.12
C ALA A 260 24.45 -18.09 -3.59
N SER A 261 23.89 -17.99 -4.80
CA SER A 261 23.55 -16.71 -5.44
C SER A 261 22.05 -16.37 -5.47
N CYS A 262 21.14 -17.31 -5.13
CA CYS A 262 19.70 -17.03 -5.02
C CYS A 262 19.29 -16.62 -3.58
N SER A 263 20.23 -16.30 -2.68
CA SER A 263 19.93 -15.67 -1.38
C SER A 263 19.86 -14.14 -1.54
N PRO A 264 18.74 -13.47 -1.22
CA PRO A 264 18.71 -12.02 -1.18
C PRO A 264 19.76 -11.49 -0.18
N PRO A 265 20.33 -10.29 -0.39
CA PRO A 265 21.41 -9.74 0.44
C PRO A 265 21.07 -9.55 1.93
N TRP A 266 19.84 -9.83 2.33
CA TRP A 266 19.31 -9.70 3.69
C TRP A 266 19.04 -11.04 4.39
N SER A 267 19.30 -12.17 3.73
CA SER A 267 19.20 -13.49 4.37
C SER A 267 20.33 -13.68 5.38
N PRO A 268 20.05 -13.98 6.65
CA PRO A 268 21.10 -14.38 7.58
C PRO A 268 21.77 -15.66 7.04
N PRO A 269 23.10 -15.81 7.17
CA PRO A 269 23.78 -17.02 6.73
C PRO A 269 23.18 -18.23 7.44
N PRO A 270 23.02 -19.38 6.75
CA PRO A 270 22.59 -20.59 7.42
C PRO A 270 23.57 -20.92 8.55
N PRO A 271 23.08 -21.40 9.71
CA PRO A 271 23.97 -21.85 10.78
C PRO A 271 24.95 -22.88 10.22
N ALA A 272 26.23 -22.72 10.55
CA ALA A 272 27.26 -23.67 10.15
C ALA A 272 26.80 -25.10 10.49
N PRO A 273 26.96 -26.07 9.59
CA PRO A 273 26.63 -27.45 9.91
C PRO A 273 27.41 -27.84 11.17
N SER A 274 26.70 -28.08 12.27
CA SER A 274 27.30 -28.65 13.46
C SER A 274 27.95 -29.95 13.04
N ARG A 275 29.27 -30.08 13.24
CA ARG A 275 29.99 -31.34 13.15
C ARG A 275 29.51 -32.27 14.27
N SER A 276 28.29 -32.77 14.13
CA SER A 276 27.76 -33.91 14.85
C SER A 276 27.46 -34.99 13.82
N SER A 277 28.51 -35.38 13.10
CA SER A 277 28.59 -36.72 12.52
C SER A 277 28.46 -37.71 13.68
N PRO A 278 27.51 -38.65 13.66
CA PRO A 278 27.48 -39.71 14.65
C PRO A 278 28.74 -40.56 14.48
N SER A 279 29.53 -40.67 15.55
CA SER A 279 30.69 -41.56 15.61
C SER A 279 30.26 -43.01 15.33
N PRO A 280 31.02 -43.80 14.57
CA PRO A 280 30.71 -45.22 14.40
C PRO A 280 30.86 -45.93 15.75
N HIS A 281 29.78 -46.54 16.22
CA HIS A 281 29.78 -47.41 17.40
C HIS A 281 30.80 -48.55 17.23
N PRO A 282 31.63 -48.86 18.26
CA PRO A 282 32.48 -50.03 18.24
C PRO A 282 31.61 -51.30 18.30
N ARG A 283 31.85 -52.24 17.36
CA ARG A 283 31.25 -53.57 17.37
C ARG A 283 31.79 -54.36 18.56
N SER A 284 30.93 -54.70 19.51
CA SER A 284 31.19 -55.78 20.46
C SER A 284 30.81 -57.14 19.85
N PRO A 285 31.63 -58.18 19.99
CA PRO A 285 31.33 -59.51 19.47
C PRO A 285 30.41 -60.28 20.43
N GLY A 286 29.40 -60.95 19.88
CA GLY A 286 28.70 -62.05 20.56
C GLY A 286 27.37 -61.71 21.22
N ALA A 287 26.27 -61.96 20.50
CA ALA A 287 25.05 -62.54 21.06
C ALA A 287 24.13 -63.00 19.92
N SER A 288 23.82 -64.29 19.93
CA SER A 288 22.97 -65.04 19.03
C SER A 288 21.47 -64.69 19.17
N GLY A 289 20.75 -64.49 18.06
CA GLY A 289 19.27 -64.45 18.03
C GLY A 289 18.70 -63.87 16.72
N PRO A 290 17.59 -64.40 16.15
CA PRO A 290 17.23 -64.19 14.75
C PRO A 290 16.49 -62.86 14.48
N ALA A 291 16.69 -62.34 13.28
CA ALA A 291 16.07 -61.15 12.71
C ALA A 291 14.53 -61.25 12.58
N PRO A 292 13.84 -60.11 12.42
CA PRO A 292 13.17 -59.94 11.14
C PRO A 292 13.32 -58.55 10.49
N ALA A 293 13.27 -58.62 9.17
CA ALA A 293 13.32 -57.60 8.14
C ALA A 293 12.60 -56.27 8.44
N SER A 294 13.28 -55.15 8.17
CA SER A 294 12.62 -53.89 7.82
C SER A 294 13.06 -53.44 6.44
N ARG A 295 12.05 -53.11 5.64
CA ARG A 295 12.07 -52.95 4.20
C ARG A 295 12.64 -51.59 3.80
N SER A 296 13.44 -51.63 2.74
CA SER A 296 13.83 -50.54 1.86
C SER A 296 12.68 -49.62 1.45
N CYS A 297 12.83 -48.31 1.63
CA CYS A 297 12.09 -47.28 0.90
C CYS A 297 12.92 -46.82 -0.31
N PRO A 298 12.41 -46.89 -1.56
CA PRO A 298 13.03 -46.24 -2.70
C PRO A 298 12.51 -44.79 -2.88
N PRO A 299 13.27 -43.93 -3.59
CA PRO A 299 12.94 -42.52 -3.77
C PRO A 299 12.06 -42.29 -5.00
N ARG A 300 11.23 -41.24 -5.02
CA ARG A 300 10.66 -40.67 -6.27
C ARG A 300 10.04 -39.28 -6.08
N SER A 301 10.55 -38.32 -6.84
CA SER A 301 9.79 -37.19 -7.41
C SER A 301 9.29 -37.62 -8.82
N PRO A 302 8.51 -36.83 -9.61
CA PRO A 302 7.73 -35.61 -9.40
C PRO A 302 6.23 -35.72 -9.90
N ALA A 303 5.46 -34.61 -9.83
CA ALA A 303 4.04 -34.30 -10.19
C ALA A 303 3.48 -34.86 -11.55
N PRO A 304 2.18 -34.72 -11.98
CA PRO A 304 1.15 -33.71 -11.63
C PRO A 304 -0.37 -34.11 -11.64
N SER A 305 -1.22 -33.11 -11.38
CA SER A 305 -2.61 -32.88 -11.85
C SER A 305 -3.85 -33.55 -11.19
N CYS A 306 -4.84 -32.66 -10.93
CA CYS A 306 -6.30 -32.85 -10.90
C CYS A 306 -6.93 -33.71 -9.80
N CYS A 307 -7.73 -33.08 -8.91
CA CYS A 307 -9.20 -33.17 -8.94
C CYS A 307 -9.84 -32.61 -7.66
N SER A 308 -10.85 -31.74 -7.85
CA SER A 308 -12.12 -31.65 -7.11
C SER A 308 -12.14 -31.70 -5.57
N ALA A 309 -12.74 -30.65 -4.99
CA ALA A 309 -13.49 -30.74 -3.74
C ALA A 309 -14.43 -31.97 -3.73
N PRO A 310 -14.70 -32.58 -2.56
CA PRO A 310 -15.88 -32.14 -1.82
C PRO A 310 -15.76 -32.20 -0.28
N THR A 311 -16.49 -31.29 0.35
CA THR A 311 -17.42 -31.52 1.46
C THR A 311 -17.44 -32.94 2.09
N CYS A 312 -16.88 -33.08 3.30
CA CYS A 312 -17.25 -34.03 4.37
C CYS A 312 -16.28 -33.76 5.54
N SER A 313 -16.68 -33.33 6.74
CA SER A 313 -17.69 -33.93 7.60
C SER A 313 -18.38 -32.92 8.55
N ARG A 314 -19.70 -33.08 8.62
CA ARG A 314 -20.60 -32.90 9.79
C ARG A 314 -20.00 -33.60 11.04
N SER A 315 -20.27 -33.30 12.30
CA SER A 315 -21.39 -32.58 12.95
C SER A 315 -21.14 -32.42 14.47
N THR A 316 -21.73 -31.36 15.03
CA THR A 316 -22.47 -31.28 16.32
C THR A 316 -21.78 -31.56 17.67
N SER A 317 -21.73 -30.52 18.51
CA SER A 317 -22.42 -30.44 19.83
C SER A 317 -22.20 -29.05 20.45
N ARG A 318 -23.13 -28.11 20.23
CA ARG A 318 -24.13 -27.55 21.17
C ARG A 318 -23.68 -26.25 21.88
N PRO A 319 -24.59 -25.26 22.02
CA PRO A 319 -24.32 -23.98 22.68
C PRO A 319 -24.62 -24.06 24.19
N SER A 320 -23.92 -23.25 24.99
CA SER A 320 -24.29 -23.00 26.39
C SER A 320 -24.63 -21.51 26.57
N PRO A 321 -25.69 -21.18 27.33
CA PRO A 321 -26.28 -19.85 27.39
C PRO A 321 -25.62 -18.94 28.44
N TYR A 322 -25.86 -17.63 28.27
CA TYR A 322 -25.66 -16.61 29.30
C TYR A 322 -26.29 -16.98 30.64
N PRO A 323 -25.85 -16.31 31.72
CA PRO A 323 -26.79 -15.40 32.38
C PRO A 323 -26.21 -14.02 32.66
N SER A 324 -27.10 -13.04 32.58
CA SER A 324 -27.04 -11.70 33.16
C SER A 324 -26.95 -11.73 34.69
N ALA A 325 -26.18 -10.82 35.29
CA ALA A 325 -26.58 -10.04 36.47
C ALA A 325 -25.51 -9.00 36.85
N SER A 326 -25.99 -7.90 37.45
CA SER A 326 -25.36 -6.71 38.04
C SER A 326 -24.66 -5.71 37.12
#